data_AF-A0A090MKJ2-F1
#
_entry.id   AF-A0A090MKJ2-F1
#
_cell.length_a   1.000
_cell.length_b   1.000
_cell.length_c   1.000
_cell.angle_alpha   90.00
_cell.angle_beta   90.00
_cell.angle_gamma   90.00
#
_symmetry.space_group_name_H-M   'P 1'
#
loop_
_entity.id
_entity.type
_entity.pdbx_description
1 polymer ?
#
loop_
_entity_poly.entity_id
_entity_poly.type
_entity_poly.pdbx_seq_one_letter_code
_entity_poly.pdbx_strand_id
1 'polypeptide(L)'
;MMIAVPLPALAQALAPSGQTPDPTPPPAAPAIAPPSPSPAQPSTPAKPAHNPGLVEELGKLLKDSASNLSSGWKGSQKTLEDLNAKTKDATESLTRVQSVTTGRAACPMTANGAPDCNVAAEQLCKGKGFKSGKSLDIETSEKCSAKVYLSGRTGAPGECRTENYVTRAVCQ
;
A
#
# COMPACT_ATOMS: atom_id res chain seq x y z
N MET A 1 19.06 15.79 62.45
CA MET A 1 17.75 15.11 62.40
C MET A 1 17.81 14.05 61.32
N MET A 2 17.92 12.79 61.72
CA MET A 2 17.92 11.62 60.82
C MET A 2 16.47 11.17 60.64
N ILE A 3 15.96 11.17 59.41
CA ILE A 3 14.62 10.63 59.12
C ILE A 3 14.78 9.24 58.54
N ALA A 4 14.26 8.27 59.30
CA ALA A 4 14.22 6.86 59.00
C ALA A 4 13.22 6.55 57.88
N VAL A 5 13.65 5.65 57.00
CA VAL A 5 12.84 5.01 55.95
C VAL A 5 12.08 3.83 56.55
N PRO A 6 10.81 3.60 56.18
CA PRO A 6 10.26 2.25 56.16
C PRO A 6 10.07 1.74 54.73
N LEU A 7 10.55 0.51 54.52
CA LEU A 7 10.39 -0.34 53.35
C LEU A 7 8.90 -0.56 53.00
N PRO A 8 8.53 -0.68 51.71
CA PRO A 8 7.34 -1.42 51.32
C PRO A 8 7.65 -2.93 51.21
N ALA A 9 6.82 -3.72 51.88
CA ALA A 9 6.85 -5.18 51.87
C ALA A 9 6.42 -5.75 50.52
N LEU A 10 7.15 -6.77 50.07
CA LEU A 10 6.83 -7.65 48.95
C LEU A 10 5.72 -8.63 49.36
N ALA A 11 4.63 -8.67 48.59
CA ALA A 11 3.73 -9.82 48.55
C ALA A 11 3.67 -10.32 47.10
N GLN A 12 4.18 -11.54 46.89
CA GLN A 12 4.15 -12.27 45.64
C GLN A 12 3.02 -13.30 45.68
N ALA A 13 2.29 -13.47 44.57
CA ALA A 13 1.94 -14.77 43.96
C ALA A 13 0.80 -14.60 42.95
N LEU A 14 1.14 -14.32 41.68
CA LEU A 14 0.28 -14.67 40.55
C LEU A 14 0.91 -15.89 39.89
N ALA A 15 0.25 -17.04 40.05
CA ALA A 15 0.58 -18.25 39.30
C ALA A 15 -0.09 -18.14 37.91
N PRO A 16 0.65 -18.22 36.79
CA PRO A 16 0.05 -18.57 35.52
C PRO A 16 -0.09 -20.09 35.46
N SER A 17 -1.34 -20.57 35.48
CA SER A 17 -1.68 -21.93 35.10
C SER A 17 -1.09 -22.22 33.72
N GLY A 18 -0.18 -23.18 33.64
CA GLY A 18 0.30 -23.73 32.39
C GLY A 18 -0.86 -24.34 31.60
N GLN A 19 -1.10 -23.82 30.41
CA GLN A 19 -1.94 -24.45 29.41
C GLN A 19 -1.08 -24.60 28.16
N THR A 20 -0.47 -25.78 28.05
CA THR A 20 0.19 -26.26 26.85
C THR A 20 -0.86 -26.36 25.73
N PRO A 21 -0.68 -25.67 24.59
CA PRO A 21 -1.51 -25.96 23.42
C PRO A 21 -1.14 -27.34 22.88
N ASP A 22 -2.15 -28.20 22.81
CA ASP A 22 -2.14 -29.51 22.17
C ASP A 22 -1.75 -29.39 20.68
N PRO A 23 -0.80 -30.18 20.17
CA PRO A 23 -0.49 -30.19 18.75
C PRO A 23 -1.59 -30.91 17.97
N THR A 24 -2.49 -30.14 17.37
CA THR A 24 -3.48 -30.65 16.42
C THR A 24 -2.75 -31.22 15.19
N PRO A 25 -3.05 -32.46 14.73
CA PRO A 25 -2.49 -32.98 13.49
C PRO A 25 -2.96 -32.14 12.29
N PRO A 26 -2.12 -31.92 11.26
CA PRO A 26 -2.53 -31.17 10.08
C PRO A 26 -3.65 -31.92 9.32
N PRO A 27 -4.67 -31.21 8.81
CA PRO A 27 -5.63 -31.80 7.89
C PRO A 27 -4.91 -32.23 6.60
N ALA A 28 -5.21 -33.44 6.14
CA ALA A 28 -4.72 -34.00 4.90
C ALA A 28 -5.00 -33.04 3.73
N ALA A 29 -3.94 -32.63 3.02
CA ALA A 29 -4.08 -31.86 1.79
C ALA A 29 -4.76 -32.73 0.72
N PRO A 30 -5.75 -32.20 -0.04
CA PRO A 30 -6.21 -32.86 -1.25
C PRO A 30 -5.05 -32.85 -2.26
N ALA A 31 -4.65 -34.04 -2.73
CA ALA A 31 -3.70 -34.17 -3.82
C ALA A 31 -4.28 -33.52 -5.09
N ILE A 32 -3.76 -32.35 -5.45
CA ILE A 32 -4.00 -31.74 -6.76
C ILE A 32 -3.08 -32.46 -7.75
N ALA A 33 -3.64 -33.35 -8.55
CA ALA A 33 -2.95 -33.90 -9.72
C ALA A 33 -2.71 -32.76 -10.74
N PRO A 34 -1.51 -32.62 -11.33
CA PRO A 34 -1.27 -31.65 -12.39
C PRO A 34 -2.03 -32.03 -13.68
N PRO A 35 -2.68 -31.09 -14.38
CA PRO A 35 -3.28 -31.36 -15.68
C PRO A 35 -2.25 -31.38 -16.82
N SER A 36 -2.28 -32.49 -17.57
CA SER A 36 -2.00 -32.68 -19.01
C SER A 36 -0.60 -32.43 -19.61
N PRO A 37 -0.23 -33.26 -20.61
CA PRO A 37 -0.26 -32.74 -21.98
C PRO A 37 -0.89 -33.71 -22.99
N SER A 38 -1.79 -33.22 -23.86
CA SER A 38 -2.16 -33.86 -25.14
C SER A 38 -1.71 -32.95 -26.28
N PRO A 39 -0.98 -33.43 -27.31
CA PRO A 39 -0.58 -32.62 -28.46
C PRO A 39 -1.57 -32.67 -29.64
N ALA A 40 -1.68 -31.51 -30.32
CA ALA A 40 -1.97 -31.27 -31.74
C ALA A 40 -3.43 -31.37 -32.31
N GLN A 41 -4.06 -30.17 -32.44
CA GLN A 41 -4.72 -29.49 -33.60
C GLN A 41 -5.21 -30.29 -34.86
N PRO A 42 -5.82 -29.63 -35.88
CA PRO A 42 -7.05 -28.83 -35.97
C PRO A 42 -7.97 -29.28 -37.16
N SER A 43 -9.30 -29.23 -37.00
CA SER A 43 -10.24 -29.44 -38.11
C SER A 43 -10.22 -28.27 -39.11
N THR A 44 -10.29 -28.60 -40.41
CA THR A 44 -10.08 -27.72 -41.57
C THR A 44 -11.05 -26.52 -41.71
N PRO A 45 -10.65 -25.42 -42.38
CA PRO A 45 -11.54 -24.29 -42.69
C PRO A 45 -12.52 -24.61 -43.83
N ALA A 46 -13.82 -24.38 -43.61
CA ALA A 46 -14.84 -24.39 -44.65
C ALA A 46 -14.75 -23.13 -45.54
N LYS A 47 -14.92 -23.31 -46.85
CA LYS A 47 -14.91 -22.26 -47.88
C LYS A 47 -16.02 -21.23 -47.63
N PRO A 48 -15.79 -19.91 -47.76
CA PRO A 48 -16.83 -18.91 -47.50
C PRO A 48 -17.95 -18.98 -48.55
N ALA A 49 -19.18 -19.17 -48.08
CA ALA A 49 -20.37 -18.93 -48.88
C ALA A 49 -20.57 -17.41 -49.03
N HIS A 50 -20.40 -16.89 -50.25
CA HIS A 50 -20.70 -15.50 -50.57
C HIS A 50 -22.22 -15.31 -50.55
N ASN A 51 -22.73 -14.62 -49.52
CA ASN A 51 -24.14 -14.25 -49.37
C ASN A 51 -24.28 -12.74 -49.63
N PRO A 52 -24.51 -12.33 -50.90
CA PRO A 52 -24.48 -10.92 -51.31
C PRO A 52 -25.62 -10.07 -50.69
N GLY A 53 -26.67 -10.68 -50.14
CA GLY A 53 -27.77 -9.94 -49.50
C GLY A 53 -27.53 -9.53 -48.04
N LEU A 54 -26.75 -10.32 -47.28
CA LEU A 54 -26.52 -10.03 -45.85
C LEU A 54 -25.58 -8.83 -45.66
N VAL A 55 -24.59 -8.68 -46.53
CA VAL A 55 -23.58 -7.60 -46.43
C VAL A 55 -24.18 -6.23 -46.79
N GLU A 56 -25.15 -6.19 -47.69
CA GLU A 56 -25.88 -4.96 -48.07
C GLU A 56 -26.78 -4.47 -46.90
N GLU A 57 -27.50 -5.38 -46.24
CA GLU A 57 -28.28 -5.11 -45.03
C GLU A 57 -27.39 -4.68 -43.85
N LEU A 58 -26.26 -5.36 -43.64
CA LEU A 58 -25.26 -4.98 -42.64
C LEU A 58 -24.64 -3.61 -42.95
N GLY A 59 -24.43 -3.28 -44.22
CA GLY A 59 -23.93 -1.99 -44.68
C GLY A 59 -24.92 -0.85 -44.37
N LYS A 60 -26.21 -1.08 -44.60
CA LYS A 60 -27.27 -0.13 -44.22
C LYS A 60 -27.36 0.07 -42.72
N LEU A 61 -27.37 -1.02 -41.93
CA LEU A 61 -27.42 -0.93 -40.47
C LEU A 61 -26.19 -0.22 -39.87
N LEU A 62 -25.00 -0.45 -40.42
CA LEU A 62 -23.78 0.25 -39.98
C LEU A 62 -23.77 1.72 -40.39
N LYS A 63 -24.32 2.06 -41.57
CA LYS A 63 -24.48 3.45 -42.04
C LYS A 63 -25.48 4.23 -41.16
N ASP A 64 -26.60 3.61 -40.80
CA ASP A 64 -27.57 4.16 -39.85
C ASP A 64 -26.94 4.33 -38.46
N SER A 65 -26.22 3.30 -38.00
CA SER A 65 -25.50 3.33 -36.72
C SER A 65 -24.46 4.46 -36.67
N ALA A 66 -23.64 4.63 -37.73
CA ALA A 66 -22.62 5.67 -37.80
C ALA A 66 -23.22 7.09 -37.84
N SER A 67 -24.34 7.28 -38.55
CA SER A 67 -25.03 8.57 -38.63
C SER A 67 -25.61 8.96 -37.26
N ASN A 68 -26.17 8.00 -36.54
CA ASN A 68 -26.70 8.21 -35.18
C ASN A 68 -25.58 8.42 -34.15
N LEU A 69 -24.47 7.67 -34.27
CA LEU A 69 -23.29 7.84 -33.41
C LEU A 69 -22.59 9.19 -33.64
N SER A 70 -22.49 9.67 -34.88
CA SER A 70 -21.85 10.96 -35.19
C SER A 70 -22.59 12.14 -34.56
N SER A 71 -23.92 12.03 -34.44
CA SER A 71 -24.76 13.01 -33.76
C SER A 71 -24.56 12.97 -32.24
N GLY A 72 -24.36 11.78 -31.65
CA GLY A 72 -24.00 11.60 -30.25
C GLY A 72 -22.56 12.05 -29.92
N TRP A 73 -21.61 11.79 -30.83
CA TRP A 73 -20.18 12.08 -30.64
C TRP A 73 -19.88 13.58 -30.57
N LYS A 74 -20.61 14.42 -31.32
CA LYS A 74 -20.50 15.89 -31.21
C LYS A 74 -20.89 16.40 -29.82
N GLY A 75 -21.87 15.75 -29.18
CA GLY A 75 -22.20 16.00 -27.77
C GLY A 75 -21.10 15.54 -26.82
N SER A 76 -20.55 14.35 -27.06
CA SER A 76 -19.45 13.80 -26.26
C SER A 76 -18.17 14.62 -26.34
N GLN A 77 -17.84 15.20 -27.50
CA GLN A 77 -16.65 16.02 -27.69
C GLN A 77 -16.70 17.29 -26.83
N LYS A 78 -17.86 17.96 -26.80
CA LYS A 78 -18.09 19.13 -25.95
C LYS A 78 -18.05 18.80 -24.46
N THR A 79 -18.55 17.63 -24.07
CA THR A 79 -18.41 17.12 -22.69
C THR A 79 -16.96 16.77 -22.36
N LEU A 80 -16.19 16.23 -23.29
CA LEU A 80 -14.77 15.91 -23.10
C LEU A 80 -13.91 17.18 -22.96
N GLU A 81 -14.24 18.24 -23.71
CA GLU A 81 -13.61 19.55 -23.62
C GLU A 81 -13.95 20.26 -22.29
N ASP A 82 -15.20 20.14 -21.81
CA ASP A 82 -15.62 20.64 -20.50
C ASP A 82 -14.96 19.86 -19.36
N LEU A 83 -14.90 18.54 -19.47
CA LEU A 83 -14.17 17.68 -18.54
C LEU A 83 -12.67 17.99 -18.55
N ASN A 84 -12.04 18.21 -19.71
CA ASN A 84 -10.63 18.57 -19.79
C ASN A 84 -10.34 19.96 -19.21
N ALA A 85 -11.22 20.94 -19.43
CA ALA A 85 -11.13 22.25 -18.80
C ALA A 85 -11.31 22.16 -17.27
N LYS A 86 -12.28 21.37 -16.81
CA LYS A 86 -12.54 21.10 -15.40
C LYS A 86 -11.46 20.23 -14.76
N THR A 87 -10.80 19.36 -15.51
CA THR A 87 -9.64 18.57 -15.08
C THR A 87 -8.40 19.44 -14.99
N LYS A 88 -8.23 20.47 -15.83
CA LYS A 88 -7.12 21.42 -15.71
C LYS A 88 -7.28 22.31 -14.46
N ASP A 89 -8.49 22.75 -14.18
CA ASP A 89 -8.86 23.49 -12.96
C ASP A 89 -8.80 22.60 -11.70
N ALA A 90 -9.26 21.36 -11.83
CA ALA A 90 -9.09 20.35 -10.79
C ALA A 90 -7.63 19.93 -10.61
N THR A 91 -6.78 19.99 -11.64
CA THR A 91 -5.33 19.71 -11.54
C THR A 91 -4.61 20.81 -10.77
N GLU A 92 -4.99 22.07 -10.98
CA GLU A 92 -4.55 23.19 -10.12
C GLU A 92 -5.07 23.05 -8.69
N SER A 93 -6.32 22.59 -8.51
CA SER A 93 -6.88 22.29 -7.18
C SER A 93 -6.33 21.00 -6.54
N LEU A 94 -5.81 20.07 -7.34
CA LEU A 94 -5.06 18.87 -6.93
C LEU A 94 -3.67 19.23 -6.40
N THR A 95 -3.14 20.41 -6.75
CA THR A 95 -1.98 21.02 -6.07
C THR A 95 -2.26 21.35 -4.60
N ARG A 96 -3.54 21.29 -4.17
CA ARG A 96 -3.97 21.36 -2.77
C ARG A 96 -4.70 20.10 -2.32
N VAL A 97 -4.51 18.94 -2.97
CA VAL A 97 -4.96 17.68 -2.38
C VAL A 97 -3.84 17.20 -1.46
N GLN A 98 -3.83 17.78 -0.25
CA GLN A 98 -3.03 17.26 0.84
C GLN A 98 -3.47 15.84 1.11
N SER A 99 -2.57 14.88 0.89
CA SER A 99 -2.84 13.47 1.11
C SER A 99 -2.08 12.99 2.33
N VAL A 100 -2.78 12.32 3.26
CA VAL A 100 -2.12 11.63 4.36
C VAL A 100 -1.63 10.29 3.84
N THR A 101 -0.33 10.05 3.92
CA THR A 101 0.26 8.76 3.57
C THR A 101 0.88 8.10 4.79
N THR A 102 0.80 6.77 4.82
CA THR A 102 1.36 5.92 5.87
C THR A 102 2.58 5.20 5.30
N GLY A 103 3.60 5.02 6.12
CA GLY A 103 4.80 4.26 5.79
C GLY A 103 5.69 4.12 7.02
N ARG A 104 6.99 3.92 6.79
CA ARG A 104 7.97 3.95 7.89
C ARG A 104 9.28 4.51 7.34
N ALA A 105 9.62 5.73 7.75
CA ALA A 105 10.84 6.41 7.34
C ALA A 105 11.65 6.81 8.57
N ALA A 106 12.90 6.34 8.68
CA ALA A 106 13.77 6.67 9.80
C ALA A 106 14.14 8.15 9.78
N CYS A 107 14.04 8.81 10.93
CA CYS A 107 14.51 10.18 11.12
C CYS A 107 16.04 10.17 11.25
N PRO A 108 16.79 10.75 10.30
CA PRO A 108 18.23 10.88 10.43
C PRO A 108 18.57 11.74 11.65
N MET A 109 19.71 11.46 12.28
CA MET A 109 20.19 12.23 13.42
C MET A 109 21.02 13.41 12.92
N THR A 110 20.72 14.60 13.42
CA THR A 110 21.48 15.83 13.14
C THR A 110 22.78 15.85 13.95
N ALA A 111 23.70 16.77 13.62
CA ALA A 111 24.96 16.95 14.35
C ALA A 111 24.78 17.24 15.85
N ASN A 112 23.61 17.78 16.24
CA ASN A 112 23.27 18.07 17.64
C ASN A 112 22.68 16.86 18.38
N GLY A 113 22.61 15.68 17.75
CA GLY A 113 22.03 14.47 18.33
C GLY A 113 20.49 14.42 18.32
N ALA A 114 19.82 15.45 17.80
CA ALA A 114 18.37 15.48 17.64
C ALA A 114 17.94 14.78 16.33
N PRO A 115 16.81 14.04 16.32
CA PRO A 115 16.27 13.45 15.10
C PRO A 115 15.62 14.52 14.20
N ASP A 116 15.88 14.45 12.88
CA ASP A 116 15.23 15.28 11.87
C ASP A 116 14.12 14.50 11.15
N CYS A 117 12.93 14.53 11.73
CA CYS A 117 11.77 13.85 11.17
C CYS A 117 11.11 14.60 9.99
N ASN A 118 11.51 15.86 9.72
CA ASN A 118 11.00 16.57 8.54
C ASN A 118 11.59 15.97 7.26
N VAL A 119 12.90 15.72 7.25
CA VAL A 119 13.57 15.06 6.12
C VAL A 119 12.95 13.68 5.86
N ALA A 120 12.67 12.91 6.91
CA ALA A 120 12.02 11.60 6.77
C ALA A 120 10.61 11.71 6.17
N ALA A 121 9.80 12.67 6.60
CA ALA A 121 8.47 12.91 6.05
C ALA A 121 8.51 13.37 4.59
N GLU A 122 9.44 14.26 4.24
CA GLU A 122 9.63 14.67 2.85
C GLU A 122 9.99 13.49 1.96
N GLN A 123 10.91 12.62 2.39
CA GLN A 123 11.31 11.45 1.60
C GLN A 123 10.15 10.46 1.44
N LEU A 124 9.37 10.26 2.50
CA LEU A 124 8.18 9.42 2.49
C LEU A 124 7.13 9.94 1.50
N CYS A 125 6.94 11.26 1.43
CA CYS A 125 6.03 11.91 0.48
C CYS A 125 6.58 11.95 -0.96
N LYS A 126 7.88 12.22 -1.15
CA LYS A 126 8.55 12.19 -2.46
C LYS A 126 8.48 10.82 -3.10
N GLY A 127 8.62 9.75 -2.31
CA GLY A 127 8.43 8.37 -2.78
C GLY A 127 7.00 8.05 -3.25
N LYS A 128 6.02 8.90 -2.91
CA LYS A 128 4.62 8.80 -3.34
C LYS A 128 4.28 9.80 -4.47
N GLY A 129 5.26 10.57 -4.96
CA GLY A 129 5.08 11.54 -6.05
C GLY A 129 4.70 12.95 -5.60
N PHE A 130 4.69 13.23 -4.30
CA PHE A 130 4.44 14.58 -3.78
C PHE A 130 5.72 15.42 -3.73
N LYS A 131 5.59 16.74 -3.78
CA LYS A 131 6.75 17.65 -3.78
C LYS A 131 7.32 17.84 -2.39
N SER A 132 6.47 17.81 -1.37
CA SER A 132 6.81 18.09 0.01
C SER A 132 5.99 17.21 0.97
N GLY A 133 6.50 17.06 2.20
CA GLY A 133 5.84 16.33 3.27
C GLY A 133 6.07 16.94 4.64
N LYS A 134 5.12 16.75 5.56
CA LYS A 134 5.28 17.04 6.99
C LYS A 134 4.89 15.83 7.82
N SER A 135 5.69 15.52 8.84
CA SER A 135 5.40 14.41 9.75
C SER A 135 4.12 14.66 10.53
N LEU A 136 3.21 13.70 10.52
CA LEU A 136 2.04 13.67 11.39
C LEU A 136 2.24 12.77 12.60
N ASP A 137 2.94 11.65 12.40
CA ASP A 137 3.11 10.63 13.43
C ASP A 137 4.56 10.15 13.45
N ILE A 138 5.13 10.14 14.65
CA ILE A 138 6.50 9.72 14.91
C ILE A 138 6.47 8.60 15.93
N GLU A 139 6.97 7.43 15.51
CA GLU A 139 7.19 6.28 16.37
C GLU A 139 8.63 6.32 16.89
N THR A 140 8.79 6.16 18.20
CA THR A 140 10.09 5.98 18.83
C THR A 140 10.32 4.50 19.10
N SER A 141 11.46 3.98 18.69
CA SER A 141 11.82 2.57 18.91
C SER A 141 13.27 2.46 19.35
N GLU A 142 13.54 1.58 20.31
CA GLU A 142 14.89 1.30 20.74
C GLU A 142 15.48 0.18 19.90
N LYS A 143 16.54 0.51 19.15
CA LYS A 143 17.27 -0.44 18.32
C LYS A 143 18.54 -0.86 19.02
N CYS A 144 18.53 -2.10 19.49
CA CYS A 144 19.68 -2.75 20.08
C CYS A 144 20.52 -3.48 19.04
N SER A 145 21.80 -3.71 19.35
CA SER A 145 22.61 -4.65 18.57
C SER A 145 21.98 -6.05 18.56
N ALA A 146 22.19 -6.80 17.48
CA ALA A 146 21.66 -8.16 17.36
C ALA A 146 22.09 -9.07 18.53
N LYS A 147 23.29 -8.85 19.08
CA LYS A 147 23.79 -9.60 20.24
C LYS A 147 22.88 -9.42 21.46
N VAL A 148 22.45 -8.20 21.75
CA VAL A 148 21.52 -7.93 22.88
C VAL A 148 20.17 -8.58 22.63
N TYR A 149 19.62 -8.39 21.42
CA TYR A 149 18.29 -8.91 21.07
C TYR A 149 18.23 -10.44 21.17
N LEU A 150 19.25 -11.13 20.65
CA LEU A 150 19.36 -12.58 20.71
C LEU A 150 19.63 -13.12 22.12
N SER A 151 20.26 -12.31 22.98
CA SER A 151 20.54 -12.72 24.37
C SER A 151 19.30 -12.64 25.27
N GLY A 152 18.21 -12.01 24.81
CA GLY A 152 16.98 -11.84 25.60
C GLY A 152 17.16 -10.98 26.86
N ARG A 153 18.26 -10.22 26.94
CA ARG A 153 18.56 -9.32 28.06
C ARG A 153 18.32 -7.88 27.65
N THR A 154 17.98 -7.03 28.61
CA THR A 154 18.02 -5.58 28.42
C THR A 154 19.45 -5.15 28.11
N GLY A 155 19.65 -4.33 27.08
CA GLY A 155 20.98 -3.88 26.68
C GLY A 155 21.64 -2.99 27.73
N ALA A 156 22.96 -3.05 27.84
CA ALA A 156 23.71 -2.11 28.66
C ALA A 156 23.67 -0.69 28.04
N PRO A 157 23.94 0.37 28.83
CA PRO A 157 24.02 1.73 28.30
C PRO A 157 25.00 1.81 27.13
N GLY A 158 24.49 2.23 25.96
CA GLY A 158 25.26 2.34 24.71
C GLY A 158 25.12 1.15 23.74
N GLU A 159 24.56 0.01 24.16
CA GLU A 159 24.30 -1.13 23.26
C GLU A 159 22.97 -1.00 22.48
N CYS A 160 22.09 -0.13 22.95
CA CYS A 160 20.83 0.21 22.35
C CYS A 160 20.76 1.70 22.04
N ARG A 161 20.26 2.03 20.85
CA ARG A 161 20.06 3.41 20.42
C ARG A 161 18.58 3.66 20.18
N THR A 162 18.08 4.76 20.73
CA THR A 162 16.75 5.26 20.40
C THR A 162 16.74 5.82 18.98
N GLU A 163 15.88 5.26 18.14
CA GLU A 163 15.60 5.73 16.78
C GLU A 163 14.17 6.26 16.69
N ASN A 164 13.98 7.26 15.84
CA ASN A 164 12.67 7.85 15.56
C ASN A 164 12.28 7.55 14.12
N TYR A 165 11.00 7.29 13.88
CA TYR A 165 10.46 6.92 12.58
C TYR A 165 9.20 7.69 12.30
N VAL A 166 9.10 8.36 11.14
CA VAL A 166 7.83 8.90 10.67
C VAL A 166 6.97 7.75 10.16
N THR A 167 5.80 7.55 10.75
CA THR A 167 4.84 6.51 10.32
C THR A 167 3.70 7.06 9.48
N ARG A 168 3.36 8.34 9.67
CA ARG A 168 2.37 9.06 8.86
C ARG A 168 2.87 10.47 8.53
N ALA A 169 2.57 10.93 7.33
CA ALA A 169 2.87 12.28 6.88
C ALA A 169 1.73 12.87 6.06
N VAL A 170 1.56 14.20 6.14
CA VAL A 170 0.77 14.97 5.17
C VAL A 170 1.68 15.32 4.02
N CYS A 171 1.27 14.95 2.82
CA CYS A 171 2.01 15.19 1.59
C CYS A 171 1.28 16.20 0.70
N GLN A 172 2.06 17.04 0.02
CA GLN A 172 1.58 18.11 -0.86
C GLN A 172 2.46 18.26 -2.10
#